data_AF-A0A059KN95-F1
#
_entry.id   AF-A0A059KN95-F1
#
_cell.length_a   1.000
_cell.length_b   1.000
_cell.length_c   1.000
_cell.angle_alpha   90.00
_cell.angle_beta   90.00
_cell.angle_gamma   90.00
#
_symmetry.space_group_name_H-M   'P 1'
#
loop_
_entity.id
_entity.type
_entity.pdbx_description
1 polymer ?
#
loop_
_entity_poly.entity_id
_entity_poly.type
_entity_poly.pdbx_seq_one_letter_code
_entity_poly.pdbx_strand_id
1 'polypeptide(L)'
;MSKNLSALQQALNRQQSAPAPVALATTSAPVAAGPADAAAPAYYKAPSRAGKVNITAYLSPDYKSNLRLIQARTGKSLQTIIAESLNDTFQKYDVPVIQGE
;
A
#
# COMPACT_ATOMS: atom_id res chain seq x y z
N MET A 1 -25.20 35.09 -10.80
CA MET A 1 -24.50 34.39 -9.70
C MET A 1 -23.85 33.14 -10.32
N SER A 2 -22.70 33.29 -11.00
CA SER A 2 -22.16 32.24 -11.89
C SER A 2 -20.64 32.07 -11.81
N LYS A 3 -19.94 32.87 -10.98
CA LYS A 3 -18.46 32.88 -10.91
C LYS A 3 -17.87 31.58 -10.35
N ASN A 4 -18.55 30.97 -9.38
CA ASN A 4 -18.08 29.75 -8.72
C ASN A 4 -18.21 28.51 -9.62
N LEU A 5 -19.19 28.50 -10.52
CA LEU A 5 -19.45 27.38 -11.43
C LEU A 5 -18.43 27.37 -12.58
N SER A 6 -18.09 28.54 -13.11
CA SER A 6 -17.03 28.68 -14.11
C SER A 6 -15.64 28.35 -13.55
N ALA A 7 -15.37 28.72 -12.29
CA ALA A 7 -14.11 28.36 -11.62
C ALA A 7 -13.97 26.84 -11.46
N LEU A 8 -15.07 26.14 -11.15
CA LEU A 8 -15.08 24.68 -11.06
C LEU A 8 -14.87 24.02 -12.42
N GLN A 9 -15.52 24.51 -13.48
CA GLN A 9 -15.32 24.01 -14.85
C GLN A 9 -13.88 24.20 -15.34
N GLN A 10 -13.25 25.32 -15.03
CA GLN A 10 -11.84 25.56 -15.39
C GLN A 10 -10.87 24.64 -14.64
N ALA A 11 -11.16 24.31 -13.38
CA ALA A 11 -10.37 23.35 -12.62
C ALA A 11 -10.48 21.92 -13.21
N LEU A 12 -11.68 21.51 -13.60
CA LEU A 12 -11.94 20.20 -14.23
C LEU A 12 -11.22 20.06 -15.59
N ASN A 13 -11.26 21.10 -16.43
CA ASN A 13 -10.58 21.10 -17.73
C ASN A 13 -9.05 20.97 -17.57
N ARG A 14 -8.46 21.58 -16.54
CA ARG A 14 -7.02 21.46 -16.25
C ARG A 14 -6.61 20.04 -15.83
N GLN A 15 -7.47 19.30 -15.14
CA GLN A 15 -7.21 17.91 -14.79
C GLN A 15 -7.26 16.96 -15.99
N GLN A 16 -8.06 17.30 -17.01
CA GLN A 16 -8.18 16.51 -18.25
C GLN A 16 -6.99 16.72 -19.22
N SER A 17 -6.22 17.80 -19.06
CA SER A 17 -5.06 18.10 -19.92
C SER A 17 -3.71 17.72 -19.30
N ALA A 18 -3.69 16.87 -18.27
CA ALA A 18 -2.43 16.32 -17.77
C ALA A 18 -1.73 15.52 -18.89
N PRO A 19 -0.43 15.73 -19.15
CA PRO A 19 0.29 15.00 -20.18
C PRO A 19 0.26 13.50 -19.88
N ALA A 20 0.14 12.72 -20.96
CA ALA A 20 0.02 11.27 -20.94
C ALA A 20 1.09 10.59 -20.05
N PRO A 21 0.75 9.48 -19.38
CA PRO A 21 1.75 8.69 -18.68
C PRO A 21 2.81 8.26 -19.68
N VAL A 22 4.08 8.57 -19.36
CA VAL A 22 5.24 7.95 -19.99
C VAL A 22 5.04 6.45 -20.01
N ALA A 23 4.96 5.89 -21.22
CA ALA A 23 4.82 4.46 -21.43
C ALA A 23 5.98 3.75 -20.72
N LEU A 24 5.66 2.95 -19.70
CA LEU A 24 6.60 1.97 -19.17
C LEU A 24 6.82 0.96 -20.28
N ALA A 25 8.00 1.00 -20.90
CA ALA A 25 8.44 -0.01 -21.85
C ALA A 25 8.41 -1.37 -21.14
N THR A 26 7.42 -2.20 -21.48
CA THR A 26 7.38 -3.61 -21.12
C THR A 26 8.37 -4.36 -22.01
N THR A 27 9.64 -4.40 -21.62
CA THR A 27 10.54 -5.44 -22.13
C THR A 27 10.27 -6.71 -21.33
N SER A 28 9.36 -7.54 -21.85
CA SER A 28 9.33 -8.97 -21.55
C SER A 28 10.44 -9.65 -22.34
N ALA A 29 11.57 -9.92 -21.68
CA ALA A 29 12.60 -10.84 -22.16
C ALA A 29 12.60 -12.10 -21.27
N PRO A 30 12.79 -13.30 -21.85
CA PRO A 30 12.56 -14.55 -21.15
C PRO A 30 13.62 -14.82 -20.08
N VAL A 31 13.18 -15.45 -18.99
CA VAL A 31 14.02 -15.89 -17.86
C VAL A 31 15.02 -16.93 -18.36
N ALA A 32 16.28 -16.54 -18.48
CA ALA A 32 17.40 -17.48 -18.49
C ALA A 32 17.90 -17.60 -17.06
N ALA A 33 17.72 -18.77 -16.45
CA ALA A 33 18.30 -19.11 -15.16
C ALA A 33 19.83 -19.25 -15.31
N GLY A 34 20.56 -18.21 -14.86
CA GLY A 34 22.01 -18.20 -14.69
C GLY A 34 22.38 -17.98 -13.21
N PRO A 35 23.62 -18.29 -12.79
CA PRO A 35 23.97 -18.47 -11.38
C PRO A 35 23.78 -17.19 -10.56
N ALA A 36 23.17 -17.34 -9.38
CA ALA A 36 22.90 -16.27 -8.44
C ALA A 36 24.20 -15.73 -7.83
N ASP A 37 24.70 -14.59 -8.32
CA ASP A 37 25.58 -13.68 -7.58
C ASP A 37 25.62 -12.32 -8.30
N ALA A 38 24.52 -11.58 -8.22
CA ALA A 38 24.52 -10.16 -8.48
C ALA A 38 23.71 -9.51 -7.35
N ALA A 39 24.41 -8.83 -6.43
CA ALA A 39 23.78 -8.05 -5.38
C ALA A 39 22.74 -7.13 -6.02
N ALA A 40 21.46 -7.38 -5.73
CA ALA A 40 20.37 -6.56 -6.20
C ALA A 40 20.64 -5.09 -5.80
N PRO A 41 20.29 -4.11 -6.65
CA PRO A 41 20.51 -2.70 -6.34
C PRO A 41 19.87 -2.37 -5.00
N ALA A 42 20.60 -1.66 -4.13
CA ALA A 42 20.11 -1.24 -2.83
C ALA A 42 18.91 -0.31 -3.02
N TYR A 43 17.70 -0.87 -2.99
CA TYR A 43 16.47 -0.11 -3.05
C TYR A 43 16.39 0.79 -1.81
N TYR A 44 16.12 2.07 -2.03
CA TYR A 44 15.91 3.05 -0.97
C TYR A 44 14.85 2.53 0.03
N LYS A 45 15.27 2.30 1.27
CA LYS A 45 14.38 1.91 2.38
C LYS A 45 14.00 3.17 3.15
N ALA A 46 12.74 3.58 3.06
CA ALA A 46 12.23 4.72 3.82
C ALA A 46 12.46 4.52 5.33
N PRO A 47 12.83 5.56 6.11
CA PRO A 47 13.09 5.44 7.54
C PRO A 47 11.94 4.82 8.34
N SER A 48 10.68 5.06 7.91
CA SER A 48 9.48 4.48 8.53
C SER A 48 9.37 2.95 8.41
N ARG A 49 10.23 2.32 7.60
CA ARG A 49 10.30 0.86 7.41
C ARG A 49 11.51 0.24 8.11
N ALA A 50 12.38 1.04 8.73
CA ALA A 50 13.53 0.54 9.47
C ALA A 50 13.05 -0.42 10.58
N GLY A 51 13.70 -1.57 10.72
CA GLY A 51 13.28 -2.63 11.67
C GLY A 51 12.00 -3.39 11.31
N LYS A 52 11.26 -2.98 10.27
CA LYS A 52 9.99 -3.61 9.87
C LYS A 52 10.18 -4.57 8.69
N VAL A 53 9.42 -5.66 8.72
CA VAL A 53 9.29 -6.66 7.64
C VAL A 53 7.92 -6.51 6.98
N ASN A 54 7.86 -6.59 5.66
CA ASN A 54 6.61 -6.50 4.92
C ASN A 54 5.95 -7.89 4.83
N ILE A 55 4.69 -7.99 5.27
CA ILE A 55 3.85 -9.18 5.16
C ILE A 55 2.67 -8.83 4.24
N THR A 56 2.43 -9.63 3.21
CA THR A 56 1.38 -9.40 2.20
C THR A 56 0.60 -10.66 1.89
N ALA A 57 -0.67 -10.49 1.52
CA ALA A 57 -1.56 -11.58 1.09
C ALA A 57 -2.52 -11.07 0.00
N TYR A 58 -2.94 -11.97 -0.89
CA TYR A 58 -4.02 -11.71 -1.84
C TYR A 58 -5.34 -12.12 -1.19
N LEU A 59 -6.25 -11.16 -1.01
CA LEU A 59 -7.55 -11.34 -0.34
C LEU A 59 -8.67 -10.69 -1.15
N SER A 60 -9.93 -11.00 -0.81
CA SER A 60 -11.09 -10.28 -1.36
C SER A 60 -10.96 -8.77 -1.10
N PRO A 61 -11.39 -7.90 -2.05
CA PRO A 61 -11.43 -6.46 -1.84
C PRO A 61 -12.27 -6.03 -0.62
N ASP A 62 -13.23 -6.85 -0.18
CA ASP A 62 -14.08 -6.56 0.98
C ASP A 62 -13.29 -6.45 2.28
N TYR A 63 -12.18 -7.19 2.42
CA TYR A 63 -11.29 -7.06 3.56
C TYR A 63 -10.72 -5.64 3.66
N LYS A 64 -10.30 -5.07 2.53
CA LYS A 64 -9.76 -3.70 2.50
C LYS A 64 -10.84 -2.69 2.86
N SER A 65 -12.05 -2.85 2.35
CA SER A 65 -13.20 -1.98 2.67
C SER A 65 -13.50 -1.99 4.18
N ASN A 66 -13.55 -3.17 4.79
CA ASN A 66 -13.82 -3.30 6.22
C ASN A 66 -12.68 -2.75 7.09
N LEU A 67 -11.41 -2.97 6.71
CA LEU A 67 -10.26 -2.37 7.40
C LEU A 67 -10.29 -0.84 7.36
N ARG A 68 -10.79 -0.23 6.27
CA ARG A 68 -10.97 1.23 6.19
C ARG A 68 -12.11 1.72 7.07
N LEU A 69 -13.19 0.95 7.18
CA LEU A 69 -14.28 1.27 8.10
C LEU A 69 -13.83 1.23 9.56
N ILE A 70 -12.99 0.25 9.94
CA ILE A 70 -12.40 0.18 11.29
C ILE A 70 -11.49 1.39 11.55
N GLN A 71 -10.64 1.78 10.60
CA GLN A 71 -9.83 3.00 10.70
C GLN A 71 -10.69 4.24 10.93
N ALA A 72 -11.75 4.42 10.15
CA ALA A 72 -12.65 5.57 10.29
C ALA A 72 -13.34 5.63 11.65
N ARG A 73 -13.68 4.47 12.24
CA ARG A 73 -14.32 4.36 13.55
C ARG A 73 -13.37 4.56 14.73
N THR A 74 -12.12 4.10 14.61
CA THR A 74 -11.19 4.00 15.74
C THR A 74 -10.07 5.03 15.70
N GLY A 75 -9.79 5.63 14.54
CA GLY A 75 -8.63 6.49 14.33
C GLY A 75 -7.28 5.76 14.32
N LYS A 76 -7.25 4.43 14.51
CA LYS A 76 -6.02 3.64 14.53
C LYS A 76 -5.41 3.52 13.14
N SER A 77 -4.08 3.34 13.09
CA SER A 77 -3.39 3.08 11.83
C SER A 77 -3.72 1.68 11.30
N LEU A 78 -3.57 1.48 9.99
CA LEU A 78 -3.74 0.14 9.40
C LEU A 78 -2.72 -0.87 9.96
N GLN A 79 -1.50 -0.42 10.30
CA GLN A 79 -0.47 -1.29 10.91
C GLN A 79 -0.95 -1.78 12.28
N THR A 80 -1.49 -0.88 13.10
CA THR A 80 -2.04 -1.21 14.43
C THR A 80 -3.17 -2.23 14.32
N ILE A 81 -4.14 -2.00 13.43
CA ILE A 81 -5.31 -2.88 13.26
C ILE A 81 -4.89 -4.29 12.81
N ILE A 82 -3.93 -4.38 11.88
CA ILE A 82 -3.42 -5.67 11.42
C ILE A 82 -2.63 -6.36 12.54
N ALA A 83 -1.78 -5.64 13.28
CA ALA A 83 -1.03 -6.20 14.41
C ALA A 83 -1.94 -6.75 15.50
N GLU A 84 -3.01 -6.03 15.86
CA GLU A 84 -4.05 -6.50 16.80
C GLU A 84 -4.71 -7.79 16.30
N SER A 85 -5.15 -7.80 15.05
CA SER A 85 -5.82 -8.98 14.44
C SER A 85 -4.90 -10.21 14.38
N LEU A 86 -3.59 -10.00 14.15
CA LEU A 86 -2.60 -11.07 14.16
C LEU A 86 -2.36 -11.57 15.59
N ASN A 87 -2.27 -10.69 16.58
CA ASN A 87 -2.13 -11.08 17.98
C ASN A 87 -3.34 -11.87 18.49
N ASP A 88 -4.57 -11.50 18.10
CA ASP A 88 -5.77 -12.29 18.41
C ASP A 88 -5.69 -13.71 17.81
N THR A 89 -5.13 -13.80 16.60
CA THR A 89 -4.87 -15.10 15.96
C THR A 89 -3.78 -15.86 16.69
N PHE A 90 -2.71 -15.20 17.14
CA PHE A 90 -1.61 -15.83 17.88
C PHE A 90 -2.08 -16.39 19.22
N GLN A 91 -2.90 -15.64 19.95
CA GLN A 91 -3.53 -16.13 21.18
C GLN A 91 -4.37 -17.38 20.91
N LYS A 92 -5.15 -17.39 19.83
CA LYS A 92 -5.99 -18.54 19.45
C LYS A 92 -5.17 -19.82 19.20
N TYR A 93 -3.93 -19.70 18.76
CA TYR A 93 -3.04 -20.85 18.50
C TYR A 93 -1.96 -21.03 19.57
N ASP A 94 -2.09 -20.39 20.74
CA ASP A 94 -1.14 -20.46 21.85
C ASP A 94 0.32 -20.14 21.47
N VAL A 95 0.51 -19.23 20.50
CA VAL A 95 1.84 -18.71 20.15
C VAL A 95 2.05 -17.32 20.78
N PRO A 96 3.32 -16.91 21.02
CA PRO A 96 3.59 -15.63 21.68
C PRO A 96 2.98 -14.44 20.94
N VAL A 97 2.29 -13.57 21.68
CA VAL A 97 1.85 -12.27 21.18
C VAL A 97 3.00 -11.28 21.12
N ILE A 98 2.96 -10.37 20.15
CA ILE A 98 3.98 -9.35 19.96
C ILE A 98 3.52 -8.05 20.62
N GLN A 99 4.34 -7.47 21.49
CA GLN A 99 4.10 -6.16 22.10
C GLN A 99 4.87 -5.07 21.35
N GLY A 100 4.16 -4.04 20.87
CA GLY A 100 4.73 -2.91 20.11
C GLY A 100 4.23 -2.83 18.66
N GLU A 101 4.43 -1.66 18.03
CA GLU A 101 4.20 -1.40 16.58
C GLU A 101 5.48 -1.42 15.73
#